data_AF-A0A1D8NVQ7-F1
#
_entry.id   AF-A0A1D8NVQ7-F1
#
_cell.length_a   1.000
_cell.length_b   1.000
_cell.length_c   1.000
_cell.angle_alpha   90.00
_cell.angle_beta   90.00
_cell.angle_gamma   90.00
#
_symmetry.space_group_name_H-M   'P 1'
#
loop_
_entity.id
_entity.type
_entity.pdbx_description
1 polymer ?
#
loop_
_entity_poly.entity_id
_entity_poly.type
_entity_poly.pdbx_seq_one_letter_code
_entity_poly.pdbx_strand_id
1 'polypeptide(L)'
;MGLATMATAGLIALFGALSPPAQAATKDAVIEAVQLPAWVERNGQRRAARPGDKLLVNDTAVTAESSRMLLRLPDRSVIKLGEKTEFRIETLAAKQQGFAGPSHTQSALRLITGVFRYATDYTSKALGNTRDISLQMTTATVGIRGTDFWSMTDADHDAVCLFEGSVAVERDSREDILLDKPGAFWVIRTNQPEQAAGQASPDALQKFIAQAELKPGSGVLLQGGRWRTVAALLPSGSAAADLRTRLQTAGYPAEILGKQGHYEVRINDLATELDAQAVLERLKADASLGVTSGRVALAAQ
;
A
#
# COMPACT_ATOMS: atom_id res chain seq x y z
N MET A 1 -69.33 -41.87 12.68
CA MET A 1 -68.06 -41.40 13.25
C MET A 1 -66.94 -42.22 12.60
N GLY A 2 -66.20 -41.62 11.68
CA GLY A 2 -65.05 -42.26 11.02
C GLY A 2 -64.10 -41.15 10.58
N LEU A 3 -62.99 -41.01 11.30
CA LEU A 3 -61.98 -39.97 11.07
C LEU A 3 -61.18 -40.29 9.80
N ALA A 4 -61.14 -39.33 8.88
CA ALA A 4 -60.26 -39.32 7.72
C ALA A 4 -58.84 -38.94 8.14
N THR A 5 -57.86 -39.79 7.82
CA THR A 5 -56.43 -39.55 8.04
C THR A 5 -55.86 -38.84 6.81
N MET A 6 -55.57 -37.54 6.92
CA MET A 6 -54.78 -36.81 5.92
C MET A 6 -53.29 -36.99 6.23
N ALA A 7 -52.55 -37.58 5.28
CA ALA A 7 -51.09 -37.64 5.30
C ALA A 7 -50.52 -36.35 4.70
N THR A 8 -49.89 -35.52 5.53
CA THR A 8 -49.13 -34.34 5.12
C THR A 8 -47.70 -34.77 4.74
N ALA A 9 -47.39 -34.69 3.45
CA ALA A 9 -46.02 -34.84 2.94
C ALA A 9 -45.25 -33.53 3.15
N GLY A 10 -44.25 -33.53 4.03
CA GLY A 10 -43.35 -32.40 4.28
C GLY A 10 -42.33 -32.24 3.16
N LEU A 11 -42.34 -31.07 2.50
CA LEU A 11 -41.35 -30.67 1.50
C LEU A 11 -40.11 -30.11 2.23
N ILE A 12 -39.01 -30.85 2.23
CA ILE A 12 -37.71 -30.40 2.75
C ILE A 12 -37.06 -29.51 1.69
N ALA A 13 -37.00 -28.20 1.95
CA ALA A 13 -36.25 -27.26 1.12
C ALA A 13 -34.75 -27.37 1.42
N LEU A 14 -33.98 -27.94 0.49
CA LEU A 14 -32.52 -27.88 0.53
C LEU A 14 -32.05 -26.44 0.26
N PHE A 15 -31.63 -25.74 1.31
CA PHE A 15 -30.81 -24.54 1.16
C PHE A 15 -29.39 -24.96 0.76
N GLY A 16 -29.08 -24.85 -0.54
CA GLY A 16 -27.70 -24.98 -1.03
C GLY A 16 -26.84 -23.85 -0.46
N ALA A 17 -25.89 -24.18 0.41
CA ALA A 17 -24.90 -23.25 0.89
C ALA A 17 -23.98 -22.85 -0.27
N LEU A 18 -24.18 -21.65 -0.82
CA LEU A 18 -23.22 -21.01 -1.70
C LEU A 18 -21.99 -20.66 -0.87
N SER A 19 -20.94 -21.48 -0.94
CA SER A 19 -19.64 -21.11 -0.41
C SER A 19 -19.14 -19.88 -1.18
N PRO A 20 -18.69 -18.81 -0.49
CA PRO A 20 -18.06 -17.69 -1.18
C PRO A 20 -16.82 -18.19 -1.93
N PRO A 21 -16.51 -17.61 -3.10
CA PRO A 21 -15.32 -18.00 -3.84
C PRO A 21 -14.09 -17.82 -2.95
N ALA A 22 -13.32 -18.90 -2.80
CA ALA A 22 -12.03 -18.85 -2.12
C ALA A 22 -11.12 -17.91 -2.93
N GLN A 23 -10.82 -16.75 -2.37
CA GLN A 23 -9.83 -15.84 -2.95
C GLN A 23 -8.48 -16.57 -2.97
N ALA A 24 -7.99 -16.93 -4.16
CA ALA A 24 -6.70 -17.59 -4.30
C ALA A 24 -5.62 -16.75 -3.62
N ALA A 25 -4.76 -17.38 -2.82
CA ALA A 25 -3.63 -16.71 -2.17
C ALA A 25 -2.79 -15.98 -3.24
N THR A 26 -2.71 -14.66 -3.14
CA THR A 26 -1.91 -13.87 -4.08
C THR A 26 -0.45 -14.18 -3.81
N LYS A 27 0.30 -14.60 -4.84
CA LYS A 27 1.76 -14.79 -4.72
C LYS A 27 2.52 -13.46 -4.72
N ASP A 28 1.84 -12.40 -5.12
CA ASP A 28 2.39 -11.07 -5.33
C ASP A 28 1.96 -10.14 -4.21
N ALA A 29 2.77 -9.11 -3.95
CA ALA A 29 2.34 -7.97 -3.16
C ALA A 29 1.33 -7.13 -3.96
N VAL A 30 0.32 -6.60 -3.29
CA VAL A 30 -0.76 -5.81 -3.92
C VAL A 30 -0.82 -4.43 -3.29
N ILE A 31 -0.98 -3.40 -4.12
CA ILE A 31 -1.26 -2.04 -3.65
C ILE A 31 -2.73 -1.98 -3.21
N GLU A 32 -3.00 -1.77 -1.93
CA GLU A 32 -4.37 -1.66 -1.42
C GLU A 32 -4.91 -0.23 -1.49
N ALA A 33 -4.04 0.75 -1.25
CA ALA A 33 -4.39 2.16 -1.28
C ALA A 33 -3.20 3.03 -1.69
N VAL A 34 -3.51 4.17 -2.30
CA VAL A 34 -2.53 5.15 -2.77
C VAL A 34 -3.00 6.54 -2.39
N GLN A 35 -2.20 7.31 -1.68
CA GLN A 35 -2.38 8.75 -1.56
C GLN A 35 -1.50 9.44 -2.59
N LEU A 36 -2.13 10.11 -3.55
CA LEU A 36 -1.48 10.63 -4.77
C LEU A 36 -0.63 11.89 -4.54
N PRO A 37 0.38 12.14 -5.40
CA PRO A 37 0.82 11.29 -6.53
C PRO A 37 1.82 10.18 -6.15
N ALA A 38 1.76 9.06 -6.87
CA ALA A 38 2.67 7.94 -6.66
C ALA A 38 2.86 7.13 -7.94
N TRP A 39 3.93 6.34 -7.99
CA TRP A 39 4.30 5.55 -9.15
C TRP A 39 4.74 4.13 -8.78
N VAL A 40 4.68 3.26 -9.78
CA VAL A 40 5.42 2.00 -9.83
C VAL A 40 6.38 2.07 -11.00
N GLU A 41 7.65 1.79 -10.76
CA GLU A 41 8.65 1.61 -11.79
C GLU A 41 8.90 0.13 -12.05
N ARG A 42 8.84 -0.26 -13.33
CA ARG A 42 9.13 -1.61 -13.78
C ARG A 42 9.95 -1.55 -15.06
N ASN A 43 11.11 -2.20 -15.09
CA ASN A 43 11.98 -2.26 -16.27
C ASN A 43 12.27 -0.88 -16.88
N GLY A 44 12.54 0.11 -16.02
CA GLY A 44 12.79 1.51 -16.43
C GLY A 44 11.56 2.30 -16.87
N GLN A 45 10.36 1.69 -16.88
CA GLN A 45 9.11 2.38 -17.18
C GLN A 45 8.41 2.78 -15.88
N ARG A 46 8.15 4.07 -15.71
CA ARG A 46 7.42 4.64 -14.58
C ARG A 46 5.95 4.82 -14.95
N ARG A 47 5.04 4.22 -14.18
CA ARG A 47 3.58 4.36 -14.35
C ARG A 47 2.93 4.85 -13.07
N ALA A 48 1.85 5.62 -13.15
CA ALA A 48 1.09 6.02 -11.98
C ALA A 48 0.60 4.79 -11.21
N ALA A 49 0.77 4.80 -9.89
CA ALA A 49 0.31 3.74 -9.01
C ALA A 49 -1.21 3.84 -8.81
N ARG A 50 -1.87 2.68 -8.70
CA ARG A 50 -3.30 2.57 -8.41
C ARG A 50 -3.58 1.38 -7.51
N PRO A 51 -4.65 1.43 -6.68
CA PRO A 51 -5.11 0.26 -5.96
C PRO A 51 -5.36 -0.94 -6.88
N GLY A 52 -5.09 -2.15 -6.38
CA GLY A 52 -5.21 -3.41 -7.11
C GLY A 52 -4.00 -3.76 -7.98
N ASP A 53 -3.10 -2.81 -8.27
CA ASP A 53 -1.86 -3.12 -8.99
C ASP A 53 -0.99 -4.07 -8.16
N LYS A 54 -0.38 -5.03 -8.86
CA LYS A 54 0.60 -5.95 -8.29
C LYS A 54 1.99 -5.35 -8.34
N LEU A 55 2.69 -5.37 -7.22
CA LEU A 55 4.11 -5.07 -7.12
C LEU A 55 4.89 -6.39 -7.25
N LEU A 56 5.62 -6.51 -8.35
CA LEU A 56 6.40 -7.70 -8.68
C LEU A 56 7.83 -7.56 -8.16
N VAL A 57 8.55 -8.67 -8.15
CA VAL A 57 9.99 -8.67 -7.90
C VAL A 57 10.71 -7.72 -8.87
N ASN A 58 11.62 -6.92 -8.31
CA ASN A 58 12.36 -5.81 -8.92
C ASN A 58 11.56 -4.56 -9.28
N ASP A 59 10.26 -4.50 -8.98
CA ASP A 59 9.54 -3.23 -9.09
C ASP A 59 9.95 -2.27 -7.98
N THR A 60 9.99 -0.97 -8.30
CA THR A 60 10.16 0.10 -7.31
C THR A 60 8.83 0.84 -7.12
N ALA A 61 8.29 0.83 -5.91
CA ALA A 61 7.19 1.71 -5.50
C ALA A 61 7.76 3.08 -5.12
N VAL A 62 7.18 4.15 -5.65
CA VAL A 62 7.65 5.53 -5.46
C VAL A 62 6.51 6.42 -4.98
N THR A 63 6.72 7.16 -3.90
CA THR A 63 5.77 8.16 -3.40
C THR A 63 6.37 9.57 -3.46
N ALA A 64 5.57 10.56 -3.87
CA ALA A 64 5.99 11.95 -3.84
C ALA A 64 5.94 12.55 -2.43
N GLU A 65 6.19 13.86 -2.34
CA GLU A 65 5.87 14.65 -1.16
C GLU A 65 4.38 14.55 -0.80
N SER A 66 4.06 14.51 0.50
CA SER A 66 2.69 14.38 1.00
C SER A 66 1.89 13.19 0.43
N SER A 67 2.58 12.18 -0.09
CA SER A 67 1.99 10.99 -0.74
C SER A 67 2.31 9.75 0.08
N ARG A 68 1.52 8.68 -0.07
CA ARG A 68 1.62 7.45 0.73
C ARG A 68 1.19 6.25 -0.10
N MET A 69 1.67 5.07 0.25
CA MET A 69 1.24 3.83 -0.40
C MET A 69 1.08 2.72 0.63
N LEU A 70 -0.02 1.97 0.53
CA LEU A 70 -0.31 0.82 1.36
C LEU A 70 -0.19 -0.45 0.52
N LEU A 71 0.69 -1.36 0.94
CA LEU A 71 0.92 -2.65 0.28
C LEU A 71 0.49 -3.79 1.21
N ARG A 72 -0.06 -4.84 0.62
CA ARG A 72 -0.38 -6.12 1.26
C ARG A 72 0.51 -7.21 0.69
N LEU A 73 1.22 -7.92 1.57
CA LEU A 73 2.00 -9.10 1.21
C LEU A 73 1.14 -10.37 1.17
N PRO A 74 1.62 -11.46 0.53
CA PRO A 74 0.95 -12.76 0.49
C PRO A 74 0.60 -13.36 1.86
N ASP A 75 1.40 -13.08 2.90
CA ASP A 75 1.12 -13.53 4.28
C ASP A 75 0.16 -12.60 5.03
N ARG A 76 -0.47 -11.65 4.34
CA ARG A 76 -1.34 -10.57 4.84
C ARG A 76 -0.65 -9.47 5.62
N SER A 77 0.66 -9.55 5.84
CA SER A 77 1.41 -8.45 6.45
C SER A 77 1.30 -7.19 5.59
N VAL A 78 1.40 -6.05 6.25
CA VAL A 78 1.20 -4.74 5.65
C VAL A 78 2.50 -3.98 5.62
N ILE A 79 2.78 -3.36 4.48
CA ILE A 79 3.82 -2.35 4.33
C ILE A 79 3.14 -1.00 4.06
N LYS A 80 3.49 0.01 4.84
CA LYS A 80 3.09 1.40 4.60
C LYS A 80 4.31 2.22 4.21
N LEU A 81 4.22 2.92 3.09
CA LEU A 81 5.25 3.81 2.60
C LEU A 81 4.85 5.26 2.88
N GLY A 82 5.78 6.03 3.44
CA GLY A 82 5.61 7.45 3.71
C GLY A 82 5.72 8.32 2.46
N GLU A 83 5.97 9.62 2.65
CA GLU A 83 6.35 10.52 1.56
C GLU A 83 7.78 10.28 1.09
N LYS A 84 8.09 10.77 -0.11
CA LYS A 84 9.45 10.81 -0.67
C LYS A 84 10.14 9.45 -0.53
N THR A 85 9.39 8.38 -0.79
CA THR A 85 9.85 7.01 -0.55
C THR A 85 10.11 6.31 -1.87
N GLU A 86 11.26 5.65 -1.96
CA GLU A 86 11.58 4.67 -3.00
C GLU A 86 11.83 3.32 -2.34
N PHE A 87 10.98 2.36 -2.67
CA PHE A 87 10.95 1.04 -2.05
C PHE A 87 10.93 -0.04 -3.11
N ARG A 88 11.77 -1.07 -2.98
CA ARG A 88 11.86 -2.18 -3.92
C ARG A 88 11.66 -3.53 -3.25
N ILE A 89 10.92 -4.40 -3.93
CA ILE A 89 10.87 -5.83 -3.59
C ILE A 89 11.96 -6.53 -4.39
N GLU A 90 13.04 -6.98 -3.74
CA GLU A 90 14.14 -7.66 -4.42
C GLU A 90 13.87 -9.15 -4.60
N THR A 91 13.22 -9.77 -3.62
CA THR A 91 12.70 -11.14 -3.72
C THR A 91 11.37 -11.24 -3.00
N LEU A 92 10.49 -12.11 -3.49
CA LEU A 92 9.25 -12.45 -2.81
C LEU A 92 8.86 -13.88 -3.19
N ALA A 93 8.78 -14.75 -2.18
CA ALA A 93 8.36 -16.12 -2.34
C ALA A 93 7.41 -16.49 -1.20
N ALA A 94 6.21 -16.94 -1.56
CA ALA A 94 5.25 -17.49 -0.61
C ALA A 94 5.01 -18.97 -0.93
N LYS A 95 5.26 -19.84 0.05
CA LYS A 95 4.98 -21.28 -0.04
C LYS A 95 3.86 -21.61 0.92
N GLN A 96 2.79 -22.24 0.42
CA GLN A 96 1.68 -22.69 1.26
C GLN A 96 1.82 -24.20 1.52
N GLN A 97 1.65 -24.63 2.77
CA GLN A 97 1.63 -26.05 3.11
C GLN A 97 0.25 -26.64 2.77
N GLY A 98 0.16 -27.38 1.65
CA GLY A 98 -1.10 -27.98 1.20
C GLY A 98 -2.18 -26.95 0.81
N PHE A 99 -3.42 -27.41 0.66
CA PHE A 99 -4.52 -26.57 0.14
C PHE A 99 -5.00 -25.49 1.13
N ALA A 100 -4.83 -25.70 2.44
CA ALA A 100 -5.31 -24.79 3.49
C ALA A 100 -4.38 -24.68 4.71
N GLY A 101 -3.14 -25.17 4.64
CA GLY A 101 -2.19 -25.08 5.75
C GLY A 101 -1.42 -23.76 5.78
N PRO A 102 -0.57 -23.57 6.81
CA PRO A 102 0.17 -22.33 7.01
C PRO A 102 1.06 -21.98 5.82
N SER A 103 1.24 -20.68 5.59
CA SER A 103 2.19 -20.19 4.60
C SER A 103 3.54 -19.85 5.24
N HIS A 104 4.59 -19.94 4.42
CA HIS A 104 5.91 -19.43 4.71
C HIS A 104 6.26 -18.38 3.64
N THR A 105 6.46 -17.14 4.07
CA THR A 105 6.81 -16.03 3.18
C THR A 105 8.25 -15.60 3.41
N GLN A 106 9.03 -15.63 2.34
CA GLN A 106 10.41 -15.15 2.31
C GLN A 106 10.48 -13.92 1.42
N SER A 107 11.14 -12.86 1.90
CA SER A 107 11.29 -11.65 1.09
C SER A 107 12.50 -10.82 1.49
N ALA A 108 13.26 -10.38 0.50
CA ALA A 108 14.26 -9.33 0.64
C ALA A 108 13.66 -8.02 0.11
N LEU A 109 13.57 -7.04 0.99
CA LEU A 109 13.04 -5.71 0.72
C LEU A 109 14.18 -4.70 0.76
N ARG A 110 14.11 -3.67 -0.07
CA ARG A 110 15.04 -2.53 -0.02
C ARG A 110 14.28 -1.23 0.14
N LEU A 111 14.61 -0.47 1.18
CA LEU A 111 14.26 0.93 1.30
C LEU A 111 15.45 1.74 0.78
N ILE A 112 15.26 2.40 -0.37
CA ILE A 112 16.32 3.21 -1.01
C ILE A 112 16.35 4.60 -0.36
N THR A 113 15.18 5.17 -0.11
CA THR A 113 15.01 6.41 0.65
C THR A 113 13.57 6.50 1.16
N GLY A 114 13.34 7.32 2.19
CA GLY A 114 12.04 7.68 2.71
C GLY A 114 11.66 6.90 3.96
N VAL A 115 10.37 6.63 4.10
CA VAL A 115 9.77 6.08 5.33
C VAL A 115 9.03 4.78 5.03
N PHE A 116 9.21 3.82 5.92
CA PHE A 116 8.65 2.49 5.85
C PHE A 116 8.05 2.11 7.20
N ARG A 117 6.87 1.47 7.19
CA ARG A 117 6.33 0.78 8.36
C ARG A 117 5.90 -0.61 7.94
N TYR A 118 6.28 -1.60 8.71
CA TYR A 118 5.84 -2.97 8.53
C TYR A 118 5.01 -3.38 9.73
N ALA A 119 3.86 -4.00 9.48
CA ALA A 119 3.04 -4.60 10.52
C ALA A 119 2.63 -6.01 10.12
N THR A 120 2.93 -6.96 10.99
CA THR A 120 2.44 -8.32 10.89
C THR A 120 0.94 -8.37 11.18
N ASP A 121 0.16 -8.99 10.30
CA ASP A 121 -1.26 -9.19 10.54
C ASP A 121 -1.52 -10.21 11.66
N TYR A 122 -2.44 -9.89 12.59
CA TYR A 122 -2.77 -10.78 13.72
C TYR A 122 -3.36 -12.12 13.26
N THR A 123 -4.21 -12.12 12.21
CA THR A 123 -4.76 -13.36 11.67
C THR A 123 -3.68 -14.23 11.04
N SER A 124 -2.67 -13.60 10.42
CA SER A 124 -1.48 -14.28 9.94
C SER A 124 -0.71 -14.99 11.07
N LYS A 125 -0.54 -14.33 12.24
CA LYS A 125 0.04 -14.98 13.44
C LYS A 125 -0.84 -16.15 13.91
N ALA A 126 -2.15 -15.94 14.01
CA ALA A 126 -3.10 -16.95 14.50
C ALA A 126 -3.21 -18.18 13.59
N LEU A 127 -3.04 -18.01 12.27
CA LEU A 127 -3.03 -19.11 11.28
C LEU A 127 -1.69 -19.85 11.23
N GLY A 128 -0.70 -19.45 12.04
CA GLY A 128 0.62 -20.09 12.07
C GLY A 128 1.50 -19.75 10.86
N ASN A 129 1.19 -18.70 10.11
CA ASN A 129 2.02 -18.28 8.99
C ASN A 129 3.39 -17.84 9.51
N THR A 130 4.44 -18.35 8.88
CA THR A 130 5.82 -18.02 9.22
C THR A 130 6.40 -17.09 8.16
N ARG A 131 7.44 -16.34 8.55
CA ARG A 131 8.07 -15.38 7.66
C ARG A 131 9.56 -15.25 7.94
N ASP A 132 10.29 -14.99 6.86
CA ASP A 132 11.70 -14.65 6.89
C ASP A 132 11.89 -13.46 5.95
N ILE A 133 11.76 -12.26 6.51
CA ILE A 133 11.78 -11.02 5.74
C ILE A 133 12.92 -10.16 6.24
N SER A 134 13.68 -9.58 5.31
CA SER A 134 14.70 -8.59 5.59
C SER A 134 14.38 -7.26 4.92
N LEU A 135 14.69 -6.16 5.60
CA LEU A 135 14.66 -4.81 5.05
C LEU A 135 16.08 -4.27 4.97
N GLN A 136 16.63 -4.15 3.78
CA GLN A 136 17.89 -3.47 3.54
C GLN A 136 17.66 -1.96 3.43
N MET A 137 18.38 -1.20 4.25
CA MET A 137 18.52 0.25 4.20
C MET A 137 19.93 0.61 3.70
N THR A 138 20.32 1.88 3.80
CA THR A 138 21.61 2.35 3.28
C THR A 138 22.80 1.70 3.99
N THR A 139 22.75 1.58 5.31
CA THR A 139 23.86 1.15 6.17
C THR A 139 23.52 -0.06 7.07
N ALA A 140 22.29 -0.54 7.03
CA ALA A 140 21.81 -1.62 7.88
C ALA A 140 20.81 -2.54 7.20
N THR A 141 20.70 -3.77 7.70
CA THR A 141 19.63 -4.71 7.34
C THR A 141 18.81 -5.03 8.59
N VAL A 142 17.48 -4.95 8.48
CA VAL A 142 16.56 -5.26 9.57
C VAL A 142 15.91 -6.61 9.32
N GLY A 143 16.15 -7.58 10.20
CA GLY A 143 15.46 -8.86 10.22
C GLY A 143 14.07 -8.75 10.84
N ILE A 144 13.04 -9.18 10.12
CA ILE A 144 11.62 -9.01 10.47
C ILE A 144 11.01 -10.37 10.84
N ARG A 145 10.67 -10.53 12.13
CA ARG A 145 10.01 -11.75 12.64
C ARG A 145 8.82 -11.38 13.52
N GLY A 146 7.62 -11.31 12.93
CA GLY A 146 6.37 -11.16 13.69
C GLY A 146 6.20 -9.84 14.44
N THR A 147 6.61 -8.72 13.83
CA THR A 147 6.70 -7.38 14.44
C THR A 147 5.74 -6.34 13.84
N ASP A 148 5.54 -5.24 14.57
CA ASP A 148 5.17 -3.92 14.04
C ASP A 148 6.30 -2.91 14.34
N PHE A 149 6.87 -2.28 13.32
CA PHE A 149 7.96 -1.31 13.47
C PHE A 149 7.95 -0.28 12.34
N TRP A 150 8.57 0.87 12.63
CA TRP A 150 8.83 1.95 11.70
C TRP A 150 10.33 2.04 11.39
N SER A 151 10.66 2.43 10.16
CA SER A 151 12.01 2.72 9.71
C SER A 151 12.04 3.91 8.76
N MET A 152 13.19 4.56 8.69
CA MET A 152 13.50 5.53 7.65
C MET A 152 14.95 5.45 7.22
N THR A 153 15.19 5.85 5.97
CA THR A 153 16.54 5.99 5.42
C THR A 153 16.58 7.22 4.51
N ASP A 154 17.62 8.04 4.66
CA ASP A 154 17.94 9.13 3.75
C ASP A 154 19.46 9.23 3.56
N ALA A 155 19.95 10.31 2.96
CA ALA A 155 21.39 10.48 2.71
C ALA A 155 22.22 10.56 4.00
N ASP A 156 21.58 10.95 5.12
CA ASP A 156 22.23 11.28 6.37
C ASP A 156 21.87 10.32 7.51
N HIS A 157 20.79 9.55 7.40
CA HIS A 157 20.23 8.76 8.50
C HIS A 157 19.75 7.39 8.05
N ASP A 158 19.97 6.39 8.91
CA ASP A 158 19.11 5.22 9.02
C ASP A 158 18.52 5.18 10.43
N ALA A 159 17.24 4.86 10.55
CA ALA A 159 16.61 4.68 11.85
C ALA A 159 15.56 3.56 11.86
N VAL A 160 15.38 2.95 13.03
CA VAL A 160 14.41 1.88 13.30
C VAL A 160 13.77 2.13 14.66
N CYS A 161 12.44 2.05 14.74
CA CYS A 161 11.69 2.12 15.99
C CYS A 161 10.69 0.96 16.08
N LEU A 162 10.80 0.17 17.15
CA LEU A 162 9.93 -0.97 17.39
C LEU A 162 8.62 -0.53 18.07
N PHE A 163 7.47 -1.02 17.61
CA PHE A 163 6.19 -0.84 18.30
C PHE A 163 5.72 -2.13 19.00
N GLU A 164 5.86 -3.28 18.34
CA GLU A 164 5.50 -4.60 18.88
C GLU A 164 6.44 -5.68 18.33
N GLY A 165 6.77 -6.68 19.16
CA GLY A 165 7.54 -7.85 18.79
C GLY A 165 9.04 -7.62 18.94
N SER A 166 9.83 -8.02 17.95
CA SER A 166 11.28 -7.83 17.96
C SER A 166 11.82 -7.69 16.54
N VAL A 167 12.89 -6.91 16.39
CA VAL A 167 13.70 -6.84 15.17
C VAL A 167 15.18 -6.92 15.52
N ALA A 168 15.97 -7.53 14.64
CA ALA A 168 17.42 -7.50 14.71
C ALA A 168 17.94 -6.52 13.65
N VAL A 169 18.80 -5.59 14.04
CA VAL A 169 19.46 -4.64 13.13
C VAL A 169 20.90 -5.09 12.93
N GLU A 170 21.22 -5.51 11.72
CA GLU A 170 22.51 -6.05 11.32
C GLU A 170 23.32 -4.99 10.57
N ARG A 171 24.61 -4.83 10.91
CA ARG A 171 25.51 -3.85 10.31
C ARG A 171 26.95 -4.33 10.24
N ASP A 172 27.60 -4.14 9.08
CA ASP A 172 29.06 -4.24 8.90
C ASP A 172 29.75 -5.44 9.61
N SER A 173 29.10 -6.61 9.66
CA SER A 173 29.55 -7.82 10.38
C SER A 173 29.77 -7.66 11.90
N ARG A 174 29.13 -6.66 12.51
CA ARG A 174 29.07 -6.45 13.96
C ARG A 174 28.05 -7.38 14.61
N GLU A 175 28.03 -7.40 15.94
CA GLU A 175 26.94 -8.04 16.67
C GLU A 175 25.60 -7.35 16.36
N ASP A 176 24.57 -8.17 16.17
CA ASP A 176 23.23 -7.69 15.86
C ASP A 176 22.67 -6.84 17.00
N ILE A 177 22.09 -5.70 16.66
CA ILE A 177 21.40 -4.86 17.64
C ILE A 177 19.96 -5.36 17.74
N LEU A 178 19.64 -6.05 18.83
CA LEU A 178 18.29 -6.51 19.11
C LEU A 178 17.44 -5.39 19.70
N LEU A 179 16.32 -5.07 19.02
CA LEU A 179 15.24 -4.26 19.57
C LEU A 179 14.10 -5.22 19.94
N ASP A 180 13.76 -5.33 21.23
CA ASP A 180 12.78 -6.29 21.75
C ASP A 180 11.76 -5.68 22.73
N LYS A 181 11.82 -4.36 22.94
CA LYS A 181 10.90 -3.62 23.79
C LYS A 181 10.11 -2.60 22.96
N PRO A 182 8.80 -2.46 23.17
CA PRO A 182 8.03 -1.37 22.58
C PRO A 182 8.70 -0.02 22.81
N GLY A 183 8.92 0.73 21.73
CA GLY A 183 9.62 2.00 21.68
C GLY A 183 11.14 1.93 21.70
N ALA A 184 11.75 0.74 21.71
CA ALA A 184 13.17 0.60 21.46
C ALA A 184 13.52 1.22 20.10
N PHE A 185 14.60 2.00 20.07
CA PHE A 185 14.93 2.89 18.95
C PHE A 185 16.41 2.83 18.64
N TRP A 186 16.74 2.62 17.37
CA TRP A 186 18.09 2.70 16.86
C TRP A 186 18.16 3.75 15.77
N VAL A 187 19.27 4.52 15.76
CA VAL A 187 19.57 5.51 14.73
C VAL A 187 21.07 5.59 14.54
N ILE A 188 21.48 5.71 13.27
CA ILE A 188 22.80 6.17 12.91
C ILE A 188 22.69 7.44 12.09
N ARG A 189 23.68 8.33 12.24
CA ARG A 189 23.83 9.51 11.41
C ARG A 189 25.17 9.48 10.72
N THR A 190 25.21 9.85 9.45
CA THR A 190 26.44 10.02 8.67
C THR A 190 27.39 10.96 9.43
N ASN A 191 28.66 10.56 9.53
CA ASN A 191 29.72 11.27 10.25
C ASN A 191 29.52 11.42 11.78
N GLN A 192 28.57 10.71 12.39
CA GLN A 192 28.47 10.62 13.85
C GLN A 192 28.84 9.23 14.35
N PRO A 193 29.42 9.12 15.55
CA PRO A 193 29.62 7.82 16.18
C PRO A 193 28.25 7.17 16.43
N GLU A 194 28.19 5.86 16.17
CA GLU A 194 27.02 5.05 16.50
C GLU A 194 26.75 5.10 18.01
N GLN A 195 25.49 5.25 18.36
CA GLN A 195 25.03 5.25 19.74
C GLN A 195 24.33 3.92 20.04
N ALA A 196 24.34 3.51 21.30
CA ALA A 196 23.54 2.37 21.74
C ALA A 196 22.04 2.62 21.46
N ALA A 197 21.29 1.56 21.21
CA ALA A 197 19.85 1.65 21.06
C ALA A 197 19.22 2.30 22.30
N GLY A 198 18.36 3.30 22.06
CA GLY A 198 17.67 4.06 23.07
C GLY A 198 16.19 3.72 23.15
N GLN A 199 15.44 4.61 23.79
CA GLN A 199 13.99 4.50 23.94
C GLN A 199 13.34 5.78 23.37
N ALA A 200 12.42 5.61 22.42
CA ALA A 200 11.62 6.70 21.89
C ALA A 200 10.59 7.16 22.94
N SER A 201 10.37 8.48 23.01
CA SER A 201 9.29 9.04 23.81
C SER A 201 7.92 8.76 23.18
N PRO A 202 6.81 8.80 23.95
CA PRO A 202 5.46 8.64 23.40
C PRO A 202 5.16 9.59 22.23
N ASP A 203 5.59 10.85 22.33
CA ASP A 203 5.41 11.83 21.24
C ASP A 203 6.21 11.47 19.99
N ALA A 204 7.41 10.92 20.14
CA ALA A 204 8.21 10.43 19.01
C ALA A 204 7.52 9.24 18.33
N LEU A 205 6.98 8.28 19.11
CA LEU A 205 6.24 7.15 18.57
C LEU A 205 5.03 7.59 17.74
N GLN A 206 4.25 8.55 18.24
CA GLN A 206 3.11 9.10 17.49
C GLN A 206 3.55 9.77 16.18
N LYS A 207 4.66 10.50 16.20
CA LYS A 207 5.24 11.09 14.98
C LYS A 207 5.65 10.02 13.98
N PHE A 208 6.33 8.95 14.41
CA PHE A 208 6.76 7.86 13.54
C PHE A 208 5.57 7.14 12.90
N ILE A 209 4.53 6.83 13.69
CA ILE A 209 3.28 6.26 13.18
C ILE A 209 2.69 7.15 12.09
N ALA A 210 2.49 8.44 12.40
CA ALA A 210 1.84 9.40 11.51
C ALA A 210 2.58 9.62 10.18
N GLN A 211 3.89 9.36 10.12
CA GLN A 211 4.66 9.53 8.89
C GLN A 211 4.28 8.54 7.79
N ALA A 212 3.76 7.35 8.11
CA ALA A 212 3.38 6.34 7.12
C ALA A 212 1.85 6.15 6.98
N GLU A 213 1.05 6.78 7.85
CA GLU A 213 -0.42 6.69 7.77
C GLU A 213 -0.98 7.46 6.57
N LEU A 214 -1.98 6.85 5.92
CA LEU A 214 -2.83 7.52 4.94
C LEU A 214 -3.58 8.67 5.61
N LYS A 215 -3.77 9.77 4.89
CA LYS A 215 -4.50 10.95 5.35
C LYS A 215 -5.81 11.06 4.57
N PRO A 216 -6.96 10.62 5.13
CA PRO A 216 -8.26 10.80 4.49
C PRO A 216 -8.52 12.25 4.09
N GLY A 217 -9.17 12.46 2.95
CA GLY A 217 -9.41 13.79 2.40
C GLY A 217 -8.20 14.46 1.75
N SER A 218 -7.09 13.73 1.56
CA SER A 218 -5.83 14.26 0.97
C SER A 218 -5.50 13.67 -0.41
N GLY A 219 -6.44 12.94 -1.01
CA GLY A 219 -6.29 12.33 -2.33
C GLY A 219 -5.98 10.83 -2.27
N VAL A 220 -6.65 10.13 -1.35
CA VAL A 220 -6.55 8.68 -1.16
C VAL A 220 -7.44 7.95 -2.18
N LEU A 221 -6.82 7.02 -2.90
CA LEU A 221 -7.47 6.02 -3.74
C LEU A 221 -7.52 4.69 -2.99
N LEU A 222 -8.63 4.00 -3.08
CA LEU A 222 -8.84 2.64 -2.57
C LEU A 222 -9.69 1.85 -3.57
N GLN A 223 -9.45 0.54 -3.67
CA GLN A 223 -10.20 -0.29 -4.62
C GLN A 223 -11.71 -0.21 -4.34
N GLY A 224 -12.50 0.20 -5.34
CA GLY A 224 -13.94 0.40 -5.18
C GLY A 224 -14.31 1.75 -4.57
N GLY A 225 -13.37 2.70 -4.53
CA GLY A 225 -13.64 4.08 -4.13
C GLY A 225 -14.74 4.69 -4.98
N ARG A 226 -15.69 5.36 -4.32
CA ARG A 226 -16.96 5.78 -4.93
C ARG A 226 -16.89 7.14 -5.59
N TRP A 227 -15.76 7.82 -5.50
CA TRP A 227 -15.59 9.17 -6.03
C TRP A 227 -14.57 9.19 -7.16
N ARG A 228 -14.69 10.20 -8.00
CA ARG A 228 -13.74 10.48 -9.07
C ARG A 228 -13.50 11.97 -9.24
N THR A 229 -12.29 12.30 -9.68
CA THR A 229 -11.94 13.62 -10.18
C THR A 229 -11.99 13.60 -11.69
N VAL A 230 -12.86 14.42 -12.29
CA VAL A 230 -12.87 14.68 -13.72
C VAL A 230 -11.98 15.88 -13.99
N ALA A 231 -10.80 15.64 -14.57
CA ALA A 231 -9.82 16.68 -14.87
C ALA A 231 -10.30 17.57 -16.03
N ALA A 232 -10.88 16.97 -17.08
CA ALA A 232 -11.43 17.71 -18.20
C ALA A 232 -12.48 16.91 -18.97
N LEU A 233 -13.33 17.63 -19.71
CA LEU A 233 -14.18 17.08 -20.78
C LEU A 233 -13.74 17.73 -22.09
N LEU A 234 -13.21 16.92 -23.01
CA LEU A 234 -12.56 17.42 -24.23
C LEU A 234 -13.30 16.96 -25.49
N PRO A 235 -13.36 17.77 -26.56
CA PRO A 235 -14.00 17.38 -27.82
C PRO A 235 -13.08 16.54 -28.73
N SER A 236 -11.83 16.29 -28.33
CA SER A 236 -10.82 15.59 -29.12
C SER A 236 -10.18 14.45 -28.33
N GLY A 237 -10.14 13.26 -28.93
CA GLY A 237 -9.50 12.09 -28.35
C GLY A 237 -7.99 12.25 -28.24
N SER A 238 -7.35 12.95 -29.19
CA SER A 238 -5.92 13.26 -29.12
C SER A 238 -5.60 14.16 -27.93
N ALA A 239 -6.35 15.26 -27.76
CA ALA A 239 -6.15 16.16 -26.63
C ALA A 239 -6.38 15.45 -25.27
N ALA A 240 -7.34 14.52 -25.23
CA ALA A 240 -7.58 13.69 -24.05
C ALA A 240 -6.42 12.71 -23.78
N ALA A 241 -5.85 12.10 -24.82
CA ALA A 241 -4.66 11.25 -24.72
C ALA A 241 -3.45 12.03 -24.21
N ASP A 242 -3.23 13.25 -24.68
CA ASP A 242 -2.13 14.12 -24.24
C ASP A 242 -2.29 14.51 -22.77
N LEU A 243 -3.50 14.91 -22.35
CA LEU A 243 -3.77 15.22 -20.94
C LEU A 243 -3.61 13.98 -20.06
N ARG A 244 -4.19 12.84 -20.45
CA ARG A 244 -4.03 11.58 -19.71
C ARG A 244 -2.54 11.24 -19.53
N THR A 245 -1.75 11.35 -20.59
CA THR A 245 -0.32 11.04 -20.55
C THR A 245 0.42 11.96 -19.59
N ARG A 246 0.18 13.27 -19.63
CA ARG A 246 0.77 14.22 -18.67
C ARG A 246 0.42 13.87 -17.22
N LEU A 247 -0.85 13.57 -16.95
CA LEU A 247 -1.30 13.17 -15.61
C LEU A 247 -0.68 11.85 -15.13
N GLN A 248 -0.62 10.84 -16.00
CA GLN A 248 0.00 9.55 -15.69
C GLN A 248 1.50 9.68 -15.42
N THR A 249 2.21 10.49 -16.22
CA THR A 249 3.61 10.83 -15.97
C THR A 249 3.79 11.52 -14.62
N ALA A 250 2.85 12.39 -14.24
CA ALA A 250 2.83 13.08 -12.95
C ALA A 250 2.33 12.22 -11.76
N GLY A 251 2.06 10.93 -11.97
CA GLY A 251 1.72 10.00 -10.89
C GLY A 251 0.24 9.96 -10.52
N TYR A 252 -0.62 10.44 -11.41
CA TYR A 252 -2.07 10.34 -11.29
C TYR A 252 -2.59 9.27 -12.25
N PRO A 253 -3.30 8.21 -11.79
CA PRO A 253 -3.76 7.11 -12.65
C PRO A 253 -4.98 7.53 -13.47
N ALA A 254 -4.79 8.49 -14.36
CA ALA A 254 -5.84 9.04 -15.20
C ALA A 254 -6.27 8.05 -16.30
N GLU A 255 -7.57 8.03 -16.58
CA GLU A 255 -8.22 7.25 -17.62
C GLU A 255 -9.03 8.16 -18.54
N ILE A 256 -9.39 7.64 -19.71
CA ILE A 256 -10.26 8.33 -20.67
C ILE A 256 -11.54 7.54 -20.83
N LEU A 257 -12.68 8.21 -20.69
CA LEU A 257 -13.99 7.69 -21.08
C LEU A 257 -14.55 8.52 -22.23
N GLY A 258 -14.74 7.89 -23.39
CA GLY A 258 -15.44 8.50 -24.53
C GLY A 258 -16.96 8.39 -24.39
N LYS A 259 -17.70 9.49 -24.60
CA LYS A 259 -19.16 9.50 -24.68
C LYS A 259 -19.64 10.59 -25.65
N GLN A 260 -20.43 10.19 -26.66
CA GLN A 260 -21.10 11.11 -27.59
C GLN A 260 -20.17 12.17 -28.22
N GLY A 261 -18.97 11.76 -28.66
CA GLY A 261 -18.00 12.67 -29.28
C GLY A 261 -17.16 13.51 -28.30
N HIS A 262 -17.40 13.39 -26.98
CA HIS A 262 -16.58 13.99 -25.94
C HIS A 262 -15.79 12.94 -25.16
N TYR A 263 -14.67 13.37 -24.57
CA TYR A 263 -13.73 12.51 -23.86
C TYR A 263 -13.51 13.06 -22.45
N GLU A 264 -13.96 12.30 -21.45
CA GLU A 264 -13.75 12.61 -20.03
C GLU A 264 -12.38 12.05 -19.61
N VAL A 265 -11.44 12.93 -19.22
CA VAL A 265 -10.18 12.53 -18.56
C VAL A 265 -10.42 12.55 -17.07
N ARG A 266 -10.26 11.41 -16.40
CA ARG A 266 -10.70 11.22 -15.02
C ARG A 266 -9.73 10.35 -14.20
N ILE A 267 -9.74 10.55 -12.88
CA ILE A 267 -9.06 9.71 -11.89
C ILE A 267 -10.16 9.09 -11.04
N ASN A 268 -10.24 7.75 -11.01
CA ASN A 268 -11.28 7.00 -10.31
C ASN A 268 -10.80 6.52 -8.92
N ASP A 269 -11.64 5.73 -8.25
CA ASP A 269 -11.32 5.02 -7.01
C ASP A 269 -10.97 5.91 -5.82
N LEU A 270 -11.37 7.19 -5.85
CA LEU A 270 -11.17 8.10 -4.73
C LEU A 270 -12.11 7.72 -3.57
N ALA A 271 -11.51 7.65 -2.38
CA ALA A 271 -12.16 7.14 -1.18
C ALA A 271 -13.36 7.98 -0.76
N THR A 272 -13.18 9.31 -0.74
CA THR A 272 -14.17 10.28 -0.32
C THR A 272 -14.29 11.44 -1.31
N GLU A 273 -15.36 12.23 -1.18
CA GLU A 273 -15.51 13.47 -1.94
C GLU A 273 -14.34 14.43 -1.68
N LEU A 274 -13.91 14.54 -0.42
CA LEU A 274 -12.78 15.37 -0.02
C LEU A 274 -11.48 14.91 -0.68
N ASP A 275 -11.26 13.60 -0.81
CA ASP A 275 -10.10 13.07 -1.54
C ASP A 275 -10.13 13.50 -3.01
N ALA A 276 -11.30 13.39 -3.66
CA ALA A 276 -11.46 13.80 -5.04
C ALA A 276 -11.29 15.31 -5.22
N GLN A 277 -11.76 16.10 -4.27
CA GLN A 277 -11.57 17.55 -4.28
C GLN A 277 -10.09 17.91 -4.09
N ALA A 278 -9.40 17.28 -3.14
CA ALA A 278 -7.97 17.51 -2.89
C ALA A 278 -7.12 17.21 -4.14
N VAL A 279 -7.43 16.13 -4.87
CA VAL A 279 -6.78 15.83 -6.15
C VAL A 279 -7.08 16.92 -7.17
N LEU A 280 -8.34 17.33 -7.33
CA LEU A 280 -8.71 18.36 -8.31
C LEU A 280 -7.98 19.70 -8.06
N GLU A 281 -7.93 20.14 -6.80
CA GLU A 281 -7.24 21.38 -6.43
C GLU A 281 -5.74 21.28 -6.71
N ARG A 282 -5.11 20.14 -6.41
CA ARG A 282 -3.69 19.92 -6.72
C ARG A 282 -3.42 19.94 -8.22
N LEU A 283 -4.30 19.34 -9.02
CA LEU A 283 -4.19 19.36 -10.49
C LEU A 283 -4.32 20.78 -11.06
N LYS A 284 -5.19 21.62 -10.49
CA LYS A 284 -5.37 23.02 -10.89
C LYS A 284 -4.22 23.92 -10.44
N ALA A 285 -3.64 23.64 -9.28
CA ALA A 285 -2.52 24.39 -8.73
C ALA A 285 -1.23 24.21 -9.54
N ASP A 286 -1.04 23.05 -10.19
CA ASP A 286 0.08 22.79 -11.08
C ASP A 286 -0.27 23.10 -12.54
N ALA A 287 0.07 24.31 -12.98
CA ALA A 287 -0.18 24.77 -14.34
C ALA A 287 0.43 23.87 -15.43
N SER A 288 1.50 23.10 -15.12
CA SER A 288 2.12 22.18 -16.09
C SER A 288 1.22 21.01 -16.46
N LEU A 289 0.27 20.66 -15.58
CA LEU A 289 -0.71 19.59 -15.80
C LEU A 289 -1.87 20.05 -16.69
N GLY A 290 -2.08 21.36 -16.84
CA GLY A 290 -3.06 21.95 -17.77
C GLY A 290 -4.52 21.61 -17.45
N VAL A 291 -4.86 21.50 -16.17
CA VAL A 291 -6.24 21.29 -15.68
C VAL A 291 -6.80 22.62 -15.18
N THR A 292 -7.90 23.12 -15.76
CA THR A 292 -8.43 24.47 -15.47
C THR A 292 -9.85 24.50 -14.91
N SER A 293 -10.74 23.60 -15.32
CA SER A 293 -12.18 23.68 -15.02
C SER A 293 -12.81 22.39 -14.48
N GLY A 294 -12.00 21.37 -14.17
CA GLY A 294 -12.46 20.05 -13.74
C GLY A 294 -13.43 20.05 -12.54
N ARG A 295 -14.05 18.89 -12.29
CA ARG A 295 -15.11 18.68 -11.29
C ARG A 295 -14.94 17.37 -10.52
N VAL A 296 -15.57 17.27 -9.36
CA VAL A 296 -15.73 16.01 -8.62
C VAL A 296 -17.08 15.37 -8.94
N ALA A 297 -17.13 14.04 -8.99
CA ALA A 297 -18.37 13.31 -9.21
C ALA A 297 -18.33 11.95 -8.50
N LEU A 298 -19.51 11.39 -8.23
CA LEU A 298 -19.62 9.97 -7.89
C LEU A 298 -19.25 9.10 -9.11
N ALA A 299 -18.56 8.00 -8.85
CA ALA A 299 -18.43 6.90 -9.79
C ALA A 299 -19.85 6.42 -10.15
N ALA A 300 -20.15 6.34 -11.45
CA ALA A 300 -21.41 5.76 -11.88
C ALA A 300 -21.32 4.25 -11.64
N GLN A 301 -22.39 3.66 -11.08
CA GLN A 301 -22.52 2.20 -10.99
C GLN A 301 -22.61 1.58 -12.39
#